data_AF-A0A4U0RUQ4-F1
#
_entry.id   AF-A0A4U0RUQ4-F1
#
_cell.length_a   1.000
_cell.length_b   1.000
_cell.length_c   1.000
_cell.angle_alpha   90.00
_cell.angle_beta   90.00
_cell.angle_gamma   90.00
#
_symmetry.space_group_name_H-M   'P 1'
#
loop_
_entity.id
_entity.type
_entity.pdbx_description
1 polymer ?
#
loop_
_entity_poly.entity_id
_entity_poly.type
_entity_poly.pdbx_seq_one_letter_code
_entity_poly.pdbx_strand_id
1 'polypeptide(L)'
;MNLSAPINELKRKAKLLCRSEGIALNQAYALIAKDEGYASWGLLIRDHEAQTTKPNVPLKAGYMITALPVDDAHRKEAIELADSTFEMVMRRIEPDNPIETRRLWNAAEYIDHHHLTSDMLPIDSEYAFSLIEAFLFHYVIDLAVQADLKAET
;
A
#
# COMPACT_ATOMS: atom_id res chain seq x y z
N MET A 1 -0.18 14.92 -12.90
CA MET A 1 -1.16 14.55 -13.94
C MET A 1 -2.29 13.84 -13.23
N ASN A 2 -3.53 14.28 -13.42
CA ASN A 2 -4.65 13.72 -12.65
C ASN A 2 -5.33 12.66 -13.50
N LEU A 3 -5.07 11.38 -13.19
CA LEU A 3 -5.91 10.28 -13.69
C LEU A 3 -7.35 10.54 -13.24
N SER A 4 -8.33 10.13 -14.05
CA SER A 4 -9.75 10.29 -13.71
C SER A 4 -10.14 9.48 -12.46
N ALA A 5 -9.38 8.42 -12.17
CA ALA A 5 -9.50 7.58 -11.00
C ALA A 5 -8.12 7.02 -10.59
N PRO A 6 -7.96 6.55 -9.35
CA PRO A 6 -6.76 5.81 -8.94
C PRO A 6 -6.46 4.63 -9.87
N ILE A 7 -5.18 4.29 -10.07
CA ILE A 7 -4.76 3.25 -11.01
C ILE A 7 -5.45 1.89 -10.80
N ASN A 8 -5.82 1.58 -9.56
CA ASN A 8 -6.48 0.33 -9.17
C ASN A 8 -7.97 0.33 -9.56
N GLU A 9 -8.65 1.47 -9.42
CA GLU A 9 -10.00 1.62 -9.96
C GLU A 9 -10.00 1.49 -11.50
N LEU A 10 -8.96 1.99 -12.17
CA LEU A 10 -8.78 1.78 -13.61
C LEU A 10 -8.55 0.31 -13.97
N LYS A 11 -7.79 -0.43 -13.14
CA LYS A 11 -7.63 -1.90 -13.29
C LYS A 11 -8.92 -2.65 -13.06
N ARG A 12 -9.69 -2.28 -12.05
CA ARG A 12 -10.99 -2.84 -11.76
C ARG A 12 -11.96 -2.59 -12.91
N LYS A 13 -12.02 -1.36 -13.45
CA LYS A 13 -12.79 -1.03 -14.65
C LYS A 13 -12.41 -1.92 -15.84
N ALA A 14 -11.11 -2.12 -16.10
CA ALA A 14 -10.65 -3.00 -17.18
C ALA A 14 -11.10 -4.47 -16.97
N LYS A 15 -11.05 -4.99 -15.75
CA LYS A 15 -11.56 -6.34 -15.41
C LYS A 15 -13.08 -6.45 -15.63
N LEU A 16 -13.84 -5.43 -15.25
CA LEU A 16 -15.29 -5.39 -15.47
C LEU A 16 -15.61 -5.33 -16.98
N LEU A 17 -14.89 -4.51 -17.73
CA LEU A 17 -15.03 -4.38 -19.18
C LEU A 17 -14.74 -5.70 -19.91
N CYS A 18 -13.70 -6.42 -19.47
CA CYS A 18 -13.38 -7.76 -19.95
C CYS A 18 -14.57 -8.73 -19.78
N ARG A 19 -15.26 -8.66 -18.64
CA ARG A 19 -16.42 -9.53 -18.34
C ARG A 19 -17.68 -9.10 -19.11
N SER A 20 -17.92 -7.81 -19.28
CA SER A 20 -19.13 -7.29 -19.93
C SER A 20 -19.08 -7.38 -21.44
N GLU A 21 -17.91 -7.09 -22.04
CA GLU A 21 -17.75 -7.03 -23.50
C GLU A 21 -17.09 -8.28 -24.10
N GLY A 22 -16.61 -9.19 -23.25
CA GLY A 22 -15.93 -10.41 -23.70
C GLY A 22 -14.58 -10.16 -24.38
N ILE A 23 -14.00 -8.97 -24.20
CA ILE A 23 -12.71 -8.60 -24.77
C ILE A 23 -11.55 -9.09 -23.89
N ALA A 24 -10.38 -9.27 -24.49
CA ALA A 24 -9.19 -9.66 -23.74
C ALA A 24 -8.75 -8.53 -22.78
N LEU A 25 -8.21 -8.89 -21.61
CA LEU A 25 -7.84 -7.92 -20.56
C LEU A 25 -6.83 -6.86 -21.05
N ASN A 26 -5.89 -7.25 -21.91
CA ASN A 26 -4.94 -6.31 -22.54
C ASN A 26 -5.63 -5.28 -23.44
N GLN A 27 -6.70 -5.66 -24.15
CA GLN A 27 -7.50 -4.75 -24.96
C GLN A 27 -8.33 -3.82 -24.06
N ALA A 28 -8.92 -4.34 -22.99
CA ALA A 28 -9.62 -3.52 -22.00
C ALA A 28 -8.68 -2.46 -21.39
N TYR A 29 -7.44 -2.82 -21.05
CA TYR A 29 -6.44 -1.87 -20.59
C TYR A 29 -6.06 -0.81 -21.64
N ALA A 30 -6.00 -1.17 -22.92
CA ALA A 30 -5.74 -0.20 -23.99
C ALA A 30 -6.87 0.82 -24.13
N LEU A 31 -8.14 0.39 -23.98
CA LEU A 31 -9.30 1.28 -23.99
C LEU A 31 -9.27 2.25 -22.81
N ILE A 32 -9.08 1.74 -21.58
CA ILE A 32 -8.97 2.59 -20.40
C ILE A 32 -7.80 3.57 -20.52
N ALA A 33 -6.63 3.13 -21.01
CA ALA A 33 -5.50 4.03 -21.21
C ALA A 33 -5.82 5.16 -22.19
N LYS A 34 -6.52 4.85 -23.28
CA LYS A 34 -6.94 5.84 -24.29
C LYS A 34 -7.93 6.86 -23.71
N ASP A 35 -8.86 6.41 -22.88
CA ASP A 35 -9.81 7.28 -22.17
C ASP A 35 -9.11 8.22 -21.17
N GLU A 36 -8.03 7.75 -20.56
CA GLU A 36 -7.15 8.56 -19.70
C GLU A 36 -6.16 9.45 -20.49
N GLY A 37 -6.20 9.40 -21.83
CA GLY A 37 -5.36 10.21 -22.72
C GLY A 37 -3.97 9.63 -23.02
N TYR A 38 -3.72 8.36 -22.70
CA TYR A 38 -2.46 7.67 -22.96
C TYR A 38 -2.53 6.77 -24.19
N ALA A 39 -1.42 6.67 -24.92
CA ALA A 39 -1.33 5.80 -26.10
C ALA A 39 -1.30 4.31 -25.76
N SER A 40 -0.90 3.94 -24.54
CA SER A 40 -0.92 2.57 -24.05
C SER A 40 -0.97 2.52 -22.53
N TRP A 41 -1.43 1.40 -22.00
CA TRP A 41 -1.44 1.14 -20.56
C TRP A 41 -0.04 1.18 -19.94
N GLY A 42 0.99 0.71 -20.66
CA GLY A 42 2.38 0.75 -20.18
C GLY A 42 2.91 2.18 -19.97
N LEU A 43 2.57 3.12 -20.87
CA LEU A 43 2.95 4.52 -20.72
C LEU A 43 2.24 5.18 -19.53
N LEU A 44 0.95 4.86 -19.35
CA LEU A 44 0.17 5.29 -18.20
C LEU A 44 0.82 4.82 -16.89
N ILE A 45 1.17 3.52 -16.80
CA ILE A 45 1.83 2.95 -15.63
C ILE A 45 3.18 3.60 -15.37
N ARG A 46 4.02 3.79 -16.39
CA ARG A 46 5.33 4.43 -16.23
C ARG A 46 5.21 5.86 -15.68
N ASP A 47 4.32 6.65 -16.26
CA ASP A 47 4.13 8.04 -15.83
C ASP A 47 3.45 8.10 -14.45
N HIS A 48 2.58 7.15 -14.13
CA HIS A 48 2.04 6.96 -12.78
C HIS A 48 3.14 6.59 -11.77
N GLU A 49 4.02 5.64 -12.09
CA GLU A 49 5.13 5.23 -11.22
C GLU A 49 6.13 6.36 -10.98
N ALA A 50 6.38 7.19 -12.00
CA ALA A 50 7.18 8.40 -11.86
C ALA A 50 6.52 9.46 -10.95
N GLN A 51 5.19 9.44 -10.83
CA GLN A 51 4.42 10.36 -9.98
C GLN A 51 4.11 9.79 -8.59
N THR A 52 4.06 8.46 -8.44
CA THR A 52 4.19 7.84 -7.12
C THR A 52 5.63 8.04 -6.70
N THR A 53 5.91 9.22 -6.15
CA THR A 53 7.04 9.37 -5.26
C THR A 53 6.95 8.20 -4.29
N LYS A 54 7.94 7.30 -4.33
CA LYS A 54 8.28 6.54 -3.11
C LYS A 54 8.23 7.55 -1.98
N PRO A 55 7.57 7.29 -0.84
CA PRO A 55 7.64 8.21 0.27
C PRO A 55 9.12 8.41 0.59
N ASN A 56 9.70 9.49 0.08
CA ASN A 56 11.02 9.97 0.45
C ASN A 56 10.77 10.80 1.70
N VAL A 57 10.29 10.11 2.75
CA VAL A 57 10.45 10.62 4.10
C VAL A 57 11.97 10.63 4.27
N PRO A 58 12.60 11.81 4.42
CA PRO A 58 14.04 11.85 4.64
C PRO A 58 14.30 11.12 5.95
N LEU A 59 14.77 9.87 5.84
CA LEU A 59 15.23 9.11 6.99
C LEU A 59 16.36 9.92 7.60
N LYS A 60 16.22 10.28 8.88
CA LYS A 60 17.38 10.77 9.63
C LYS A 60 18.47 9.70 9.54
N ALA A 61 19.71 10.15 9.33
CA ALA A 61 20.88 9.31 9.14
C ALA A 61 20.84 8.02 10.00
N GLY A 62 21.05 6.87 9.36
CA GLY A 62 20.96 5.53 9.95
C GLY A 62 21.55 5.45 11.36
N TYR A 63 20.71 5.04 12.31
CA TYR A 63 21.05 4.86 13.72
C TYR A 63 20.60 3.46 14.17
N MET A 64 21.15 3.00 15.29
CA MET A 64 20.87 1.65 15.77
C MET A 64 19.73 1.65 16.78
N ILE A 65 18.64 0.96 16.48
CA ILE A 65 17.57 0.64 17.42
C ILE A 65 18.07 -0.51 18.29
N THR A 66 18.14 -0.29 19.60
CA THR A 66 18.72 -1.24 20.57
C THR A 66 17.73 -1.74 21.60
N ALA A 67 16.56 -1.11 21.72
CA ALA A 67 15.50 -1.49 22.65
C ALA A 67 14.11 -1.21 22.05
N LEU A 68 13.10 -1.90 22.59
CA LEU A 68 11.69 -1.64 22.33
C LEU A 68 10.97 -1.23 23.63
N PRO A 69 9.93 -0.39 23.57
CA PRO A 69 9.39 0.26 22.36
C PRO A 69 10.37 1.27 21.76
N VAL A 70 10.24 1.51 20.45
CA VAL A 70 11.04 2.51 19.74
C VAL A 70 10.77 3.89 20.36
N ASP A 71 11.79 4.73 20.48
CA ASP A 71 11.61 6.06 21.07
C ASP A 71 10.66 6.95 20.24
N ASP A 72 10.11 7.97 20.91
CA ASP A 72 9.03 8.81 20.36
C ASP A 72 9.38 9.50 19.03
N ALA A 73 10.64 9.88 18.84
CA ALA A 73 11.05 10.58 17.63
C ALA A 73 10.94 9.67 16.41
N HIS A 74 11.41 8.44 16.56
CA HIS A 74 11.43 7.45 15.47
C HIS A 74 10.11 6.72 15.33
N ARG A 75 9.39 6.49 16.43
CA ARG A 75 8.03 5.96 16.42
C ARG A 75 7.11 6.82 15.55
N LYS A 76 7.25 8.14 15.62
CA LYS A 76 6.47 9.06 14.77
C LYS A 76 6.77 8.86 13.28
N GLU A 77 8.04 8.79 12.90
CA GLU A 77 8.45 8.58 11.50
C GLU A 77 7.97 7.21 10.98
N ALA A 78 8.07 6.17 11.81
CA ALA A 78 7.60 4.82 11.49
C ALA A 78 6.08 4.78 11.30
N ILE A 79 5.31 5.49 12.12
CA ILE A 79 3.85 5.62 11.98
C ILE A 79 3.48 6.30 10.65
N GLU A 80 4.12 7.42 10.33
CA GLU A 80 3.87 8.14 9.07
C GLU A 80 4.19 7.26 7.84
N LEU A 81 5.29 6.50 7.92
CA LEU A 81 5.65 5.52 6.88
C LEU A 81 4.63 4.38 6.80
N ALA A 82 4.21 3.83 7.93
CA ALA A 82 3.22 2.75 7.98
C ALA A 82 1.88 3.17 7.40
N ASP A 83 1.37 4.37 7.71
CA ASP A 83 0.12 4.90 7.14
C ASP A 83 0.22 5.06 5.61
N SER A 84 1.35 5.61 5.12
CA SER A 84 1.59 5.77 3.68
C SER A 84 1.65 4.43 2.95
N THR A 85 2.40 3.47 3.53
CA THR A 85 2.53 2.11 3.00
C THR A 85 1.20 1.37 3.06
N PHE A 86 0.42 1.54 4.13
CA PHE A 86 -0.93 0.99 4.27
C PHE A 86 -1.83 1.42 3.11
N GLU A 87 -1.91 2.72 2.81
CA GLU A 87 -2.72 3.19 1.70
C GLU A 87 -2.19 2.71 0.34
N MET A 88 -0.86 2.51 0.19
CA MET A 88 -0.29 1.86 -0.98
C MET A 88 -0.72 0.39 -1.11
N VAL A 89 -0.74 -0.36 -0.01
CA VAL A 89 -1.15 -1.76 0.01
C VAL A 89 -2.65 -1.88 -0.25
N MET A 90 -3.49 -1.11 0.42
CA MET A 90 -4.94 -1.03 0.19
C MET A 90 -5.26 -0.81 -1.29
N ARG A 91 -4.50 0.10 -1.91
CA ARG A 91 -4.53 0.35 -3.34
C ARG A 91 -4.23 -0.93 -4.14
N ARG A 92 -3.17 -1.66 -3.81
CA ARG A 92 -2.73 -2.85 -4.56
C ARG A 92 -3.62 -4.07 -4.40
N ILE A 93 -4.13 -4.32 -3.19
CA ILE A 93 -4.91 -5.53 -2.90
C ILE A 93 -6.39 -5.40 -3.26
N GLU A 94 -6.92 -4.16 -3.31
CA GLU A 94 -8.34 -3.89 -3.62
C GLU A 94 -9.29 -4.79 -2.79
N PRO A 95 -9.29 -4.69 -1.45
CA PRO A 95 -10.06 -5.62 -0.62
C PRO A 95 -11.57 -5.44 -0.84
N ASP A 96 -12.35 -6.51 -0.64
CA ASP A 96 -13.79 -6.50 -0.90
C ASP A 96 -14.55 -5.54 0.05
N ASN A 97 -14.07 -5.40 1.30
CA ASN A 97 -14.60 -4.46 2.30
C ASN A 97 -13.59 -3.35 2.67
N PRO A 98 -13.31 -2.38 1.77
CA PRO A 98 -12.23 -1.41 1.95
C PRO A 98 -12.49 -0.34 3.01
N ILE A 99 -13.76 -0.11 3.37
CA ILE A 99 -14.13 0.84 4.45
C ILE A 99 -13.84 0.20 5.80
N GLU A 100 -14.28 -1.05 6.01
CA GLU A 100 -14.06 -1.75 7.27
C GLU A 100 -12.58 -2.13 7.44
N THR A 101 -11.88 -2.49 6.36
CA THR A 101 -10.42 -2.72 6.40
C THR A 101 -9.67 -1.47 6.92
N ARG A 102 -10.05 -0.26 6.47
CA ARG A 102 -9.48 1.00 6.99
C ARG A 102 -9.85 1.26 8.44
N ARG A 103 -11.03 0.84 8.86
CA ARG A 103 -11.48 0.99 10.25
C ARG A 103 -10.66 0.13 11.22
N LEU A 104 -10.20 -1.04 10.77
CA LEU A 104 -9.36 -1.93 11.55
C LEU A 104 -7.90 -1.47 11.62
N TRP A 105 -7.45 -0.65 10.67
CA TRP A 105 -6.06 -0.17 10.61
C TRP A 105 -5.73 0.76 11.78
N ASN A 106 -4.58 0.50 12.41
CA ASN A 106 -3.98 1.37 13.43
C ASN A 106 -2.46 1.31 13.31
N ALA A 107 -1.85 2.34 12.72
CA ALA A 107 -0.41 2.40 12.51
C ALA A 107 0.40 2.34 13.81
N ALA A 108 -0.08 3.00 14.87
CA ALA A 108 0.58 2.98 16.17
C ALA A 108 0.64 1.57 16.76
N GLU A 109 -0.47 0.84 16.71
CA GLU A 109 -0.52 -0.55 17.15
C GLU A 109 0.45 -1.42 16.34
N TYR A 110 0.44 -1.28 15.01
CA TYR A 110 1.31 -2.06 14.12
C TYR A 110 2.79 -1.83 14.43
N ILE A 111 3.20 -0.56 14.59
CA ILE A 111 4.59 -0.21 14.92
C ILE A 111 5.01 -0.75 16.29
N ASP A 112 4.12 -0.69 17.28
CA ASP A 112 4.44 -1.08 18.65
C ASP A 112 4.50 -2.60 18.86
N HIS A 113 3.71 -3.39 18.10
CA HIS A 113 3.51 -4.81 18.37
C HIS A 113 3.79 -5.77 17.22
N HIS A 114 3.82 -5.30 15.96
CA HIS A 114 3.94 -6.15 14.78
C HIS A 114 5.16 -5.86 13.91
N HIS A 115 5.76 -4.68 14.02
CA HIS A 115 6.87 -4.26 13.18
C HIS A 115 8.21 -4.87 13.59
N LEU A 116 8.58 -4.76 14.87
CA LEU A 116 9.86 -5.26 15.40
C LEU A 116 9.65 -6.14 16.62
N THR A 117 10.57 -7.07 16.81
CA THR A 117 10.64 -7.96 17.97
C THR A 117 12.02 -7.83 18.62
N SER A 118 12.11 -8.14 19.92
CA SER A 118 13.36 -7.93 20.67
C SER A 118 14.54 -8.77 20.15
N ASP A 119 14.29 -9.90 19.49
CA ASP A 119 15.32 -10.76 18.88
C ASP A 119 15.89 -10.19 17.56
N MET A 120 15.24 -9.20 16.96
CA MET A 120 15.77 -8.48 15.80
C MET A 120 16.81 -7.43 16.19
N LEU A 121 16.96 -7.12 17.47
CA LEU A 121 17.84 -6.06 17.96
C LEU A 121 19.26 -6.55 18.24
N PRO A 122 20.29 -5.70 18.04
CA PRO A 122 20.19 -4.32 17.56
C PRO A 122 20.06 -4.25 16.02
N ILE A 123 19.26 -3.32 15.52
CA ILE A 123 18.95 -3.18 14.09
C ILE A 123 19.18 -1.75 13.61
N ASP A 124 19.68 -1.59 12.40
CA ASP A 124 19.78 -0.28 11.76
C ASP A 124 18.38 0.26 11.40
N SER A 125 18.16 1.56 11.61
CA SER A 125 16.86 2.19 11.41
C SER A 125 16.40 2.22 9.95
N GLU A 126 17.32 2.35 8.98
CA GLU A 126 16.96 2.28 7.56
C GLU A 126 16.49 0.87 7.21
N TYR A 127 17.20 -0.15 7.72
CA TYR A 127 16.79 -1.54 7.53
C TYR A 127 15.45 -1.81 8.24
N ALA A 128 15.29 -1.38 9.49
CA ALA A 128 14.03 -1.51 10.21
C ALA A 128 12.85 -0.90 9.45
N PHE A 129 13.00 0.31 8.90
CA PHE A 129 11.91 0.96 8.17
C PHE A 129 11.63 0.27 6.83
N SER A 130 12.64 -0.31 6.18
CA SER A 130 12.42 -1.14 4.99
C SER A 130 11.55 -2.37 5.28
N LEU A 131 11.57 -2.89 6.51
CA LEU A 131 10.73 -4.01 6.93
C LEU A 131 9.25 -3.63 7.00
N ILE A 132 8.92 -2.35 7.25
CA ILE A 132 7.53 -1.86 7.18
C ILE A 132 7.01 -2.06 5.76
N GLU A 133 7.74 -1.60 4.74
CA GLU A 133 7.33 -1.77 3.35
C GLU A 133 7.24 -3.25 2.92
N ALA A 134 8.15 -4.09 3.42
CA ALA A 134 8.22 -5.51 3.07
C ALA A 134 7.08 -6.34 3.68
N PHE A 135 6.76 -6.11 4.95
CA PHE A 135 5.85 -6.98 5.71
C PHE A 135 4.44 -6.44 5.88
N LEU A 136 4.22 -5.12 5.82
CA LEU A 136 2.90 -4.52 6.04
C LEU A 136 1.86 -5.06 5.05
N PHE A 137 2.27 -5.47 3.85
CA PHE A 137 1.40 -6.13 2.88
C PHE A 137 0.61 -7.31 3.47
N HIS A 138 1.27 -8.15 4.27
CA HIS A 138 0.66 -9.36 4.84
C HIS A 138 -0.33 -9.00 5.95
N TYR A 139 0.06 -8.06 6.81
CA TYR A 139 -0.81 -7.56 7.87
C TYR A 139 -2.11 -6.96 7.33
N VAL A 140 -2.04 -6.17 6.25
CA VAL A 140 -3.25 -5.59 5.63
C VAL A 140 -4.14 -6.64 4.97
N ILE A 141 -3.56 -7.73 4.43
CA ILE A 141 -4.37 -8.87 3.97
C ILE A 141 -5.14 -9.48 5.13
N ASP A 142 -4.50 -9.68 6.29
CA ASP A 142 -5.18 -10.22 7.48
C ASP A 142 -6.31 -9.29 7.95
N LEU A 143 -6.12 -7.97 7.89
CA LEU A 143 -7.18 -6.99 8.17
C LEU A 143 -8.34 -7.09 7.16
N ALA A 144 -8.03 -7.25 5.87
CA ALA A 144 -9.06 -7.41 4.84
C ALA A 144 -9.89 -8.67 5.05
N VAL A 145 -9.24 -9.80 5.34
CA VAL A 145 -9.93 -11.06 5.67
C VAL A 145 -10.81 -10.89 6.91
N GLN A 146 -10.34 -10.20 7.95
CA GLN A 146 -11.14 -9.91 9.13
C GLN A 146 -12.36 -9.02 8.82
N ALA A 147 -12.19 -8.03 7.95
CA ALA A 147 -13.28 -7.17 7.50
C ALA A 147 -14.34 -7.95 6.74
N ASP A 148 -13.93 -8.89 5.88
CA ASP A 148 -14.84 -9.74 5.12
C ASP A 148 -15.66 -10.66 6.04
N LEU A 149 -15.02 -11.30 7.02
CA LEU A 149 -15.70 -12.15 8.00
C LEU A 149 -16.75 -11.39 8.83
N LYS A 150 -16.49 -10.11 9.15
CA LYS A 150 -17.46 -9.27 9.86
C LYS A 150 -18.65 -8.85 9.01
N ALA A 151 -18.49 -8.76 7.69
CA ALA A 151 -19.58 -8.42 6.78
C ALA A 151 -20.56 -9.59 6.56
N GLU A 152 -20.13 -10.82 6.83
CA GLU A 152 -20.93 -12.04 6.70
C GLU A 152 -21.77 -12.38 7.95
N THR A 153 -21.61 -11.63 9.05
CA THR A 153 -22.30 -11.86 10.34
C THR A 153 -23.40 -10.82 10.59
#